data_AF-A0A1W9LQC2-F1
#
_entry.id   AF-A0A1W9LQC2-F1
#
_cell.length_a   1.000
_cell.length_b   1.000
_cell.length_c   1.000
_cell.angle_alpha   90.00
_cell.angle_beta   90.00
_cell.angle_gamma   90.00
#
_symmetry.space_group_name_H-M   'P 1'
#
loop_
_entity.id
_entity.type
_entity.pdbx_description
1 polymer ?
#
loop_
_entity_poly.entity_id
_entity_poly.type
_entity_poly.pdbx_seq_one_letter_code
_entity_poly.pdbx_strand_id
1 'polypeptide(L)'
;MKGKNFTTAIALALMLWAIIAPAFGADNPDKPSSTVKLIFIHHSTGGHWLADSNDYIYGGLGTALMNNNYYVSATNYEWGYEAIGSRTDIPNWPEWFTGSNSSTILNAVYEETGQNIGDFGSWSRLTTNPGGENQIVMFKSCFPNSNLDGNPNDPPLSAPDEQYGVENNTVSNAKAVYKNILSYFQTRQDKLFVVITAPP
;
A
#
# COMPACT_ATOMS: atom_id res chain seq x y z
N MET A 1 49.68 -34.51 -54.20
CA MET A 1 48.75 -33.44 -54.59
C MET A 1 47.44 -33.64 -53.84
N LYS A 2 46.92 -32.57 -53.22
CA LYS A 2 45.52 -32.19 -52.91
C LYS A 2 44.47 -33.32 -52.75
N GLY A 3 43.66 -33.40 -51.71
CA GLY A 3 43.34 -32.50 -50.60
C GLY A 3 42.32 -33.19 -49.68
N LYS A 4 42.35 -32.81 -48.39
CA LYS A 4 41.43 -33.28 -47.34
C LYS A 4 40.14 -32.46 -47.41
N ASN A 5 38.98 -33.11 -47.41
CA ASN A 5 37.71 -32.46 -47.10
C ASN A 5 37.17 -33.03 -45.78
N PHE A 6 37.36 -32.24 -44.73
CA PHE A 6 36.60 -32.29 -43.48
C PHE A 6 35.21 -31.70 -43.75
N THR A 7 34.16 -32.42 -43.40
CA THR A 7 32.85 -31.81 -43.14
C THR A 7 32.32 -32.35 -41.82
N THR A 8 32.40 -31.45 -40.86
CA THR A 8 31.91 -31.46 -39.48
C THR A 8 30.39 -31.70 -39.44
N ALA A 9 29.94 -32.72 -38.72
CA ALA A 9 28.54 -32.84 -38.31
C ALA A 9 28.38 -32.15 -36.94
N ILE A 10 27.67 -31.02 -36.93
CA ILE A 10 27.32 -30.27 -35.72
C ILE A 10 26.18 -31.03 -35.04
N ALA A 11 26.44 -31.59 -33.85
CA ALA A 11 25.38 -32.11 -32.99
C ALA A 11 24.65 -30.93 -32.31
N LEU A 12 23.35 -30.80 -32.60
CA LEU A 12 22.46 -29.85 -31.96
C LEU A 12 22.38 -30.15 -30.45
N ALA A 13 22.84 -29.22 -29.61
CA ALA A 13 22.50 -29.18 -28.19
C ALA A 13 21.13 -28.51 -28.03
N LEU A 14 20.09 -29.30 -27.74
CA LEU A 14 18.79 -28.78 -27.29
C LEU A 14 18.94 -28.28 -25.85
N MET A 15 19.16 -26.97 -25.68
CA MET A 15 18.96 -26.30 -24.40
C MET A 15 17.46 -26.24 -24.09
N LEU A 16 16.99 -27.18 -23.28
CA LEU A 16 15.69 -27.08 -22.61
C LEU A 16 15.81 -26.00 -21.53
N TRP A 17 15.47 -24.77 -21.89
CA TRP A 17 15.24 -23.71 -20.92
C TRP A 17 13.86 -23.97 -20.30
N ALA A 18 13.84 -24.66 -19.15
CA ALA A 18 12.64 -24.74 -18.35
C ALA A 18 12.33 -23.32 -17.86
N ILE A 19 11.34 -22.67 -18.48
CA ILE A 19 10.71 -21.48 -17.92
C ILE A 19 9.98 -21.96 -16.67
N ILE A 20 10.64 -21.85 -15.51
CA ILE A 20 9.96 -21.97 -14.22
C ILE A 20 9.13 -20.69 -14.11
N ALA A 21 7.90 -20.73 -14.60
CA ALA A 21 6.91 -19.76 -14.18
C ALA A 21 6.74 -19.95 -12.66
N PRO A 22 6.85 -18.89 -11.84
CA PRO A 22 6.47 -19.03 -10.44
C PRO A 22 5.01 -19.44 -10.41
N ALA A 23 4.75 -20.66 -9.95
CA ALA A 23 3.40 -21.07 -9.59
C ALA A 23 3.01 -20.19 -8.40
N PHE A 24 2.14 -19.21 -8.63
CA PHE A 24 1.45 -18.54 -7.54
C PHE A 24 0.67 -19.63 -6.80
N GLY A 25 1.10 -19.92 -5.56
CA GLY A 25 0.33 -20.79 -4.69
C GLY A 25 -1.08 -20.21 -4.51
N ALA A 26 -2.06 -21.08 -4.29
CA ALA A 26 -3.38 -20.61 -3.88
C ALA A 26 -3.24 -19.75 -2.62
N ASP A 27 -4.04 -18.69 -2.53
CA ASP A 27 -4.07 -17.83 -1.33
C ASP A 27 -4.38 -18.68 -0.10
N ASN A 28 -3.60 -18.49 0.97
CA ASN A 28 -3.83 -19.16 2.24
C ASN A 28 -4.79 -18.29 3.09
N PRO A 29 -6.03 -18.74 3.36
CA PRO A 29 -6.98 -17.98 4.17
C PRO A 29 -6.71 -18.11 5.68
N ASP A 30 -5.78 -18.96 6.10
CA ASP A 30 -5.46 -19.14 7.51
C ASP A 30 -4.81 -17.88 8.10
N LYS A 31 -5.15 -17.57 9.35
CA LYS A 31 -4.50 -16.50 10.09
C LYS A 31 -2.98 -16.76 10.23
N PRO A 32 -2.13 -15.71 10.24
CA PRO A 32 -0.70 -15.89 10.45
C PRO A 32 -0.36 -16.65 11.73
N SER A 33 0.63 -17.54 11.66
CA SER A 33 1.11 -18.32 12.83
C SER A 33 1.88 -17.45 13.84
N SER A 34 2.48 -16.36 13.39
CA SER A 34 3.12 -15.32 14.21
C SER A 34 2.38 -14.01 14.05
N THR A 35 2.34 -13.17 15.09
CA THR A 35 1.66 -11.87 15.02
C THR A 35 2.28 -11.00 13.93
N VAL A 36 1.44 -10.47 13.04
CA VAL A 36 1.87 -9.57 11.96
C VAL A 36 1.50 -8.14 12.32
N LYS A 37 2.46 -7.22 12.19
CA LYS A 37 2.21 -5.78 12.37
C LYS A 37 1.64 -5.15 11.10
N LEU A 38 0.55 -4.42 11.26
CA LEU A 38 -0.13 -3.66 10.21
C LEU A 38 -0.28 -2.22 10.67
N ILE A 39 0.00 -1.27 9.78
CA ILE A 39 -0.33 0.14 9.98
C ILE A 39 -1.38 0.60 8.97
N PHE A 40 -2.36 1.36 9.44
CA PHE A 40 -3.34 2.02 8.60
C PHE A 40 -3.05 3.53 8.51
N ILE A 41 -2.64 4.00 7.34
CA ILE A 41 -2.48 5.42 7.03
C ILE A 41 -3.82 5.97 6.57
N HIS A 42 -4.40 6.85 7.35
CA HIS A 42 -5.68 7.47 7.00
C HIS A 42 -5.78 8.87 7.60
N HIS A 43 -6.75 9.65 7.14
CA HIS A 43 -7.39 10.64 7.98
C HIS A 43 -8.92 10.50 7.91
N SER A 44 -9.66 11.21 8.77
CA SER A 44 -11.14 11.21 8.81
C SER A 44 -11.73 9.80 9.04
N THR A 45 -12.68 9.38 8.21
CA THR A 45 -13.50 8.15 8.32
C THR A 45 -12.72 6.84 8.48
N GLY A 46 -11.40 6.83 8.28
CA GLY A 46 -10.56 5.67 8.56
C GLY A 46 -10.55 5.29 10.03
N GLY A 47 -10.61 6.29 10.92
CA GLY A 47 -10.73 6.05 12.34
C GLY A 47 -12.02 5.31 12.69
N HIS A 48 -13.14 5.66 12.04
CA HIS A 48 -14.42 4.96 12.22
C HIS A 48 -14.39 3.51 11.71
N TRP A 49 -13.53 3.18 10.74
CA TRP A 49 -13.38 1.78 10.29
C TRP A 49 -12.70 0.94 11.36
N LEU A 50 -11.65 1.49 11.98
CA LEU A 50 -10.91 0.81 13.05
C LEU A 50 -11.74 0.67 14.32
N ALA A 51 -12.39 1.76 14.73
CA ALA A 51 -13.11 1.90 15.99
C ALA A 51 -14.04 0.72 16.27
N ASP A 52 -14.08 0.31 17.54
CA ASP A 52 -14.98 -0.76 17.97
C ASP A 52 -16.44 -0.31 17.78
N SER A 53 -17.26 -1.23 17.28
CA SER A 53 -18.68 -0.97 17.05
C SER A 53 -19.39 -0.56 18.35
N ASN A 54 -20.24 0.47 18.26
CA ASN A 54 -21.17 0.92 19.29
C ASN A 54 -22.45 1.50 18.65
N ASP A 55 -23.35 2.08 19.44
CA ASP A 55 -24.65 2.59 18.97
C ASP A 55 -24.55 3.67 17.85
N TYR A 56 -23.39 4.34 17.72
CA TYR A 56 -23.16 5.43 16.76
C TYR A 56 -22.01 5.17 15.78
N ILE A 57 -21.19 4.14 16.02
CA ILE A 57 -20.03 3.78 15.21
C ILE A 57 -20.19 2.33 14.77
N TYR A 58 -20.23 2.08 13.47
CA TYR A 58 -20.44 0.73 12.91
C TYR A 58 -19.13 0.09 12.40
N GLY A 59 -18.00 0.48 12.97
CA GLY A 59 -16.67 -0.05 12.64
C GLY A 59 -16.42 -1.47 13.16
N GLY A 60 -15.16 -1.81 13.38
CA GLY A 60 -14.77 -3.10 13.97
C GLY A 60 -13.64 -3.79 13.21
N LEU A 61 -13.03 -3.10 12.23
CA LEU A 61 -11.87 -3.61 11.53
C LEU A 61 -10.71 -3.89 12.51
N GLY A 62 -10.51 -3.03 13.52
CA GLY A 62 -9.49 -3.23 14.55
C GLY A 62 -9.68 -4.55 15.30
N THR A 63 -10.90 -4.80 15.81
CA THR A 63 -11.28 -6.06 16.46
C THR A 63 -11.14 -7.26 15.52
N ALA A 64 -11.59 -7.15 14.26
CA ALA A 64 -11.50 -8.23 13.29
C ALA A 64 -10.04 -8.62 12.99
N LEU A 65 -9.16 -7.63 12.82
CA LEU A 65 -7.73 -7.83 12.60
C LEU A 65 -7.05 -8.43 13.84
N MET A 66 -7.39 -7.94 15.04
CA MET A 66 -6.89 -8.51 16.30
C MET A 66 -7.23 -10.00 16.42
N ASN A 67 -8.48 -10.39 16.16
CA ASN A 67 -8.94 -11.77 16.23
C ASN A 67 -8.24 -12.69 15.21
N ASN A 68 -7.64 -12.10 14.17
CA ASN A 68 -6.88 -12.79 13.13
C ASN A 68 -5.35 -12.62 13.27
N ASN A 69 -4.86 -12.34 14.47
CA ASN A 69 -3.42 -12.27 14.82
C ASN A 69 -2.65 -11.10 14.17
N TYR A 70 -3.32 -9.98 13.93
CA TYR A 70 -2.68 -8.74 13.50
C TYR A 70 -2.58 -7.73 14.64
N TYR A 71 -1.41 -7.11 14.80
CA TYR A 71 -1.19 -5.97 15.68
C TYR A 71 -1.34 -4.68 14.88
N VAL A 72 -2.42 -3.93 15.13
CA VAL A 72 -2.79 -2.76 14.32
C VAL A 72 -2.35 -1.45 14.98
N SER A 73 -1.58 -0.66 14.23
CA SER A 73 -1.29 0.75 14.47
C SER A 73 -1.97 1.62 13.42
N ALA A 74 -2.03 2.93 13.66
CA ALA A 74 -2.54 3.86 12.66
C ALA A 74 -1.87 5.23 12.77
N THR A 75 -1.95 5.97 11.66
CA THR A 75 -1.65 7.40 11.60
C THR A 75 -2.94 8.14 11.33
N ASN A 76 -3.07 9.37 11.84
CA ASN A 76 -4.21 10.23 11.57
C ASN A 76 -3.74 11.69 11.43
N TYR A 77 -4.68 12.64 11.44
CA TYR A 77 -4.40 14.08 11.43
C TYR A 77 -3.19 14.45 12.29
N GLU A 78 -2.34 15.31 11.73
CA GLU A 78 -1.13 15.86 12.35
C GLU A 78 -0.03 14.86 12.69
N TRP A 79 -0.22 13.58 12.42
CA TRP A 79 0.80 12.57 12.67
C TRP A 79 2.03 12.77 11.79
N GLY A 80 3.21 12.54 12.37
CA GLY A 80 4.48 12.42 11.64
C GLY A 80 5.15 13.74 11.27
N TYR A 81 6.23 13.63 10.50
CA TYR A 81 7.03 14.75 10.03
C TYR A 81 6.17 15.79 9.31
N GLU A 82 6.28 17.06 9.71
CA GLU A 82 5.51 18.18 9.13
C GLU A 82 4.00 17.91 9.03
N ALA A 83 3.42 17.20 10.02
CA ALA A 83 1.99 16.88 10.05
C ALA A 83 1.50 16.14 8.78
N ILE A 84 2.35 15.28 8.20
CA ILE A 84 2.07 14.52 6.96
C ILE A 84 0.76 13.73 7.05
N GLY A 85 0.37 13.26 8.24
CA GLY A 85 -0.91 12.59 8.50
C GLY A 85 -2.16 13.41 8.14
N SER A 86 -2.06 14.73 8.02
CA SER A 86 -3.14 15.59 7.52
C SER A 86 -3.30 15.58 6.00
N ARG A 87 -2.38 14.94 5.26
CA ARG A 87 -2.29 14.98 3.79
C ARG A 87 -2.38 13.57 3.22
N THR A 88 -3.57 12.97 3.23
CA THR A 88 -3.80 11.59 2.74
C THR A 88 -4.70 11.53 1.50
N ASP A 89 -4.94 12.67 0.84
CA ASP A 89 -5.71 12.68 -0.39
C ASP A 89 -4.90 12.10 -1.55
N ILE A 90 -5.57 11.72 -2.65
CA ILE A 90 -4.91 11.05 -3.78
C ILE A 90 -3.71 11.88 -4.28
N PRO A 91 -3.82 13.20 -4.51
CA PRO A 91 -2.67 14.03 -4.91
C PRO A 91 -1.50 14.07 -3.92
N ASN A 92 -1.68 13.62 -2.68
CA ASN A 92 -0.66 13.71 -1.63
C ASN A 92 0.25 12.47 -1.56
N TRP A 93 -0.17 11.33 -2.10
CA TRP A 93 0.62 10.11 -2.00
C TRP A 93 2.06 10.21 -2.57
N PRO A 94 2.36 11.02 -3.61
CA PRO A 94 3.73 11.25 -4.03
C PRO A 94 4.62 11.79 -2.90
N GLU A 95 4.13 12.71 -2.06
CA GLU A 95 4.85 13.26 -0.91
C GLU A 95 5.28 12.15 0.08
N TRP A 96 4.40 11.18 0.33
CA TRP A 96 4.66 10.03 1.21
C TRP A 96 5.68 9.06 0.62
N PHE A 97 5.48 8.65 -0.63
CA PHE A 97 6.14 7.46 -1.19
C PHE A 97 7.32 7.75 -2.11
N THR A 98 7.39 8.94 -2.71
CA THR A 98 8.42 9.28 -3.70
C THR A 98 9.05 10.66 -3.52
N GLY A 99 8.48 11.50 -2.65
CA GLY A 99 8.96 12.84 -2.35
C GLY A 99 10.32 12.83 -1.65
N SER A 100 10.94 14.00 -1.56
CA SER A 100 12.28 14.16 -0.97
C SER A 100 12.38 13.68 0.48
N ASN A 101 11.27 13.74 1.22
CA ASN A 101 11.18 13.32 2.63
C ASN A 101 10.62 11.90 2.80
N SER A 102 10.36 11.17 1.71
CA SER A 102 9.72 9.85 1.74
C SER A 102 10.45 8.85 2.63
N SER A 103 11.79 8.84 2.61
CA SER A 103 12.59 7.97 3.49
C SER A 103 12.31 8.23 4.97
N THR A 104 12.29 9.50 5.39
CA THR A 104 11.96 9.89 6.77
C THR A 104 10.54 9.49 7.15
N ILE A 105 9.58 9.77 6.27
CA ILE A 105 8.15 9.48 6.49
C ILE A 105 7.92 7.98 6.61
N LEU A 106 8.46 7.19 5.68
CA LEU A 106 8.18 5.76 5.65
C LEU A 106 8.96 4.98 6.69
N ASN A 107 10.16 5.41 7.10
CA ASN A 107 10.82 4.83 8.27
C ASN A 107 9.93 4.99 9.52
N ALA A 108 9.33 6.18 9.73
CA ALA A 108 8.38 6.38 10.82
C ALA A 108 7.13 5.48 10.69
N VAL A 109 6.59 5.30 9.48
CA VAL A 109 5.47 4.38 9.21
C VAL A 109 5.83 2.93 9.56
N TYR A 110 7.04 2.47 9.23
CA TYR A 110 7.46 1.10 9.55
C TYR A 110 7.68 0.90 11.05
N GLU A 111 8.14 1.91 11.77
CA GLU A 111 8.41 1.83 13.21
C GLU A 111 7.17 2.06 14.09
N GLU A 112 6.13 2.72 13.59
CA GLU A 112 4.95 3.12 14.37
C GLU A 112 4.22 1.95 15.04
N THR A 113 3.80 2.16 16.29
CA THR A 113 3.14 1.16 17.16
C THR A 113 1.94 1.71 17.93
N GLY A 114 1.68 3.01 17.84
CA GLY A 114 0.57 3.72 18.44
C GLY A 114 -0.71 3.64 17.60
N GLN A 115 -1.81 4.08 18.21
CA GLN A 115 -3.14 4.06 17.59
C GLN A 115 -3.51 5.40 16.95
N ASN A 116 -2.99 6.54 17.42
CA ASN A 116 -3.35 7.85 16.86
C ASN A 116 -4.88 8.04 16.66
N ILE A 117 -5.65 7.71 17.71
CA ILE A 117 -7.11 7.49 17.66
C ILE A 117 -7.87 8.73 17.18
N GLY A 118 -7.43 9.93 17.60
CA GLY A 118 -8.20 11.17 17.42
C GLY A 118 -9.58 11.08 18.07
N ASP A 119 -10.58 11.72 17.45
CA ASP A 119 -11.96 11.75 17.94
C ASP A 119 -12.87 10.70 17.27
N PHE A 120 -12.28 9.67 16.65
CA PHE A 120 -13.02 8.69 15.83
C PHE A 120 -13.41 7.41 16.58
N GLY A 121 -13.08 7.31 17.86
CA GLY A 121 -13.37 6.15 18.70
C GLY A 121 -12.20 5.16 18.80
N SER A 122 -12.00 4.61 20.00
CA SER A 122 -10.99 3.60 20.27
C SER A 122 -11.32 2.27 19.59
N TRP A 123 -10.29 1.46 19.33
CA TRP A 123 -10.47 0.07 18.90
C TRP A 123 -9.65 -0.90 19.72
N SER A 124 -10.16 -2.12 19.81
CA SER A 124 -9.49 -3.25 20.43
C SER A 124 -8.37 -3.77 19.53
N ARG A 125 -7.20 -4.01 20.12
CA ARG A 125 -6.02 -4.57 19.45
C ARG A 125 -5.26 -5.51 20.38
N LEU A 126 -4.37 -6.31 19.82
CA LEU A 126 -3.45 -7.14 20.61
C LEU A 126 -2.67 -6.25 21.59
N THR A 127 -2.63 -6.66 22.86
CA THR A 127 -2.04 -5.85 23.95
C THR A 127 -0.51 -5.89 23.96
N THR A 128 0.09 -6.94 23.41
CA THR A 128 1.54 -7.10 23.31
C THR A 128 2.01 -6.74 21.91
N ASN A 129 2.86 -5.72 21.82
CA ASN A 129 3.60 -5.41 20.59
C ASN A 129 4.62 -6.54 20.32
N PRO A 130 4.55 -7.24 19.17
CA PRO A 130 5.51 -8.30 18.85
C PRO A 130 6.92 -7.77 18.51
N GLY A 131 7.11 -6.45 18.43
CA GLY A 131 8.35 -5.83 17.98
C GLY A 131 8.49 -5.86 16.45
N GLY A 132 9.60 -5.33 15.95
CA GLY A 132 9.86 -5.23 14.51
C GLY A 132 8.99 -4.18 13.79
N GLU A 133 9.13 -4.15 12.47
CA GLU A 133 8.46 -3.19 11.59
C GLU A 133 7.03 -3.61 11.22
N ASN A 134 6.18 -2.63 10.87
CA ASN A 134 4.95 -2.89 10.13
C ASN A 134 5.29 -3.58 8.80
N GLN A 135 4.68 -4.76 8.57
CA GLN A 135 4.86 -5.55 7.35
C GLN A 135 3.77 -5.25 6.32
N ILE A 136 2.61 -4.81 6.81
CA ILE A 136 1.47 -4.39 5.98
C ILE A 136 1.26 -2.89 6.17
N VAL A 137 1.23 -2.16 5.06
CA VAL A 137 0.85 -0.75 5.01
C VAL A 137 -0.46 -0.64 4.25
N MET A 138 -1.54 -0.47 4.99
CA MET A 138 -2.85 -0.14 4.43
C MET A 138 -2.99 1.37 4.38
N PHE A 139 -3.54 1.91 3.30
CA PHE A 139 -3.76 3.34 3.21
C PHE A 139 -5.01 3.68 2.40
N LYS A 140 -5.63 4.80 2.75
CA LYS A 140 -6.82 5.29 2.07
C LYS A 140 -6.83 6.81 1.98
N SER A 141 -7.51 7.32 0.97
CA SER A 141 -7.79 8.75 0.87
C SER A 141 -9.07 9.16 1.59
N CYS A 142 -9.30 10.46 1.73
CA CYS A 142 -10.51 10.98 2.33
C CYS A 142 -11.74 10.69 1.47
N PHE A 143 -12.92 10.65 2.09
CA PHE A 143 -14.19 10.41 1.40
C PHE A 143 -14.40 11.26 0.13
N PRO A 144 -14.12 12.58 0.11
CA PRO A 144 -14.27 13.41 -1.09
C PRO A 144 -13.46 12.96 -2.32
N ASN A 145 -12.36 12.21 -2.13
CA ASN A 145 -11.55 11.70 -3.24
C ASN A 145 -12.29 10.65 -4.09
N SER A 146 -13.44 10.18 -3.62
CA SER A 146 -14.31 9.28 -4.39
C SER A 146 -14.99 9.99 -5.57
N ASN A 147 -15.08 11.32 -5.55
CA ASN A 147 -15.69 12.12 -6.60
C ASN A 147 -14.66 12.54 -7.66
N LEU A 148 -14.17 11.57 -8.44
CA LEU A 148 -13.19 11.83 -9.50
C LEU A 148 -13.87 12.42 -10.75
N ASP A 149 -13.35 13.54 -11.24
CA ASP A 149 -13.75 14.16 -12.50
C ASP A 149 -13.10 13.47 -13.71
N GLY A 150 -13.76 13.58 -14.88
CA GLY A 150 -13.28 13.04 -16.15
C GLY A 150 -13.89 11.70 -16.55
N ASN A 151 -13.31 11.06 -17.56
CA ASN A 151 -13.75 9.75 -18.06
C ASN A 151 -12.87 8.62 -17.49
N PRO A 152 -13.44 7.46 -17.11
CA PRO A 152 -12.66 6.30 -16.68
C PRO A 152 -11.58 5.85 -17.67
N ASN A 153 -11.71 6.18 -18.96
CA ASN A 153 -10.74 5.85 -20.01
C ASN A 153 -9.68 6.93 -20.26
N ASP A 154 -9.74 8.07 -19.58
CA ASP A 154 -8.75 9.14 -19.79
C ASP A 154 -7.34 8.64 -19.47
N PRO A 155 -6.32 9.00 -20.27
CA PRO A 155 -4.95 8.58 -20.02
C PRO A 155 -4.42 9.22 -18.72
N PRO A 156 -3.42 8.62 -18.05
CA PRO A 156 -2.74 9.30 -16.96
C PRO A 156 -2.09 10.61 -17.45
N LEU A 157 -2.00 11.60 -16.57
CA LEU A 157 -1.09 12.73 -16.76
C LEU A 157 0.36 12.24 -16.90
N SER A 158 1.22 13.06 -17.53
CA SER A 158 2.65 12.73 -17.69
C SER A 158 3.40 12.71 -16.35
N ALA A 159 2.92 13.44 -15.36
CA ALA A 159 3.38 13.44 -13.98
C ALA A 159 2.17 13.70 -13.05
N PRO A 160 2.21 13.28 -11.78
CA PRO A 160 1.22 13.68 -10.79
C PRO A 160 1.13 15.20 -10.68
N ASP A 161 -0.10 15.71 -10.60
CA ASP A 161 -0.38 17.05 -10.12
C ASP A 161 -0.62 16.97 -8.60
N GLU A 162 0.32 17.50 -7.84
CA GLU A 162 0.35 17.44 -6.37
C GLU A 162 -0.36 18.64 -5.72
N GLN A 163 -0.92 19.57 -6.49
CA GLN A 163 -1.63 20.72 -5.93
C GLN A 163 -2.93 20.28 -5.23
N TYR A 164 -3.22 20.90 -4.08
CA TYR A 164 -4.38 20.59 -3.25
C TYR A 164 -5.64 21.25 -3.83
N GLY A 165 -6.71 20.49 -4.03
CA GLY A 165 -8.02 21.03 -4.42
C GLY A 165 -8.81 20.11 -5.36
N VAL A 166 -10.11 20.40 -5.51
CA VAL A 166 -11.04 19.64 -6.36
C VAL A 166 -10.62 19.57 -7.83
N GLU A 167 -9.90 20.59 -8.32
CA GLU A 167 -9.42 20.65 -9.71
C GLU A 167 -8.47 19.50 -10.07
N ASN A 168 -7.81 18.92 -9.06
CA ASN A 168 -6.82 17.85 -9.23
C ASN A 168 -7.38 16.47 -8.91
N ASN A 169 -8.65 16.38 -8.54
CA ASN A 169 -9.30 15.10 -8.29
C ASN A 169 -9.88 14.54 -9.61
N THR A 170 -9.02 14.34 -10.62
CA THR A 170 -9.40 13.77 -11.92
C THR A 170 -8.94 12.33 -12.06
N VAL A 171 -9.61 11.55 -12.91
CA VAL A 171 -9.19 10.19 -13.28
C VAL A 171 -7.75 10.18 -13.81
N SER A 172 -7.39 11.13 -14.67
CA SER A 172 -6.05 11.26 -15.25
C SER A 172 -4.97 11.49 -14.18
N ASN A 173 -5.23 12.34 -13.19
CA ASN A 173 -4.27 12.60 -12.12
C ASN A 173 -4.15 11.40 -11.17
N ALA A 174 -5.28 10.80 -10.77
CA ALA A 174 -5.26 9.59 -9.92
C ALA A 174 -4.44 8.46 -10.55
N LYS A 175 -4.60 8.22 -11.86
CA LYS A 175 -3.77 7.24 -12.59
C LYS A 175 -2.28 7.61 -12.59
N ALA A 176 -1.94 8.90 -12.73
CA ALA A 176 -0.55 9.37 -12.67
C ALA A 176 0.07 9.15 -11.27
N VAL A 177 -0.67 9.49 -10.21
CA VAL A 177 -0.28 9.22 -8.81
C VAL A 177 -0.02 7.74 -8.58
N TYR A 178 -0.98 6.86 -8.91
CA TYR A 178 -0.82 5.43 -8.65
C TYR A 178 0.34 4.82 -9.45
N LYS A 179 0.59 5.29 -10.68
CA LYS A 179 1.79 4.90 -11.44
C LYS A 179 3.08 5.40 -10.81
N ASN A 180 3.09 6.61 -10.25
CA ASN A 180 4.25 7.17 -9.58
C ASN A 180 4.61 6.36 -8.31
N ILE A 181 3.65 6.14 -7.40
CA ILE A 181 3.93 5.43 -6.14
C ILE A 181 4.22 3.94 -6.34
N LEU A 182 3.78 3.35 -7.46
CA LEU A 182 4.16 1.98 -7.83
C LEU A 182 5.68 1.80 -7.90
N SER A 183 6.42 2.84 -8.29
CA SER A 183 7.89 2.80 -8.31
C SER A 183 8.49 2.56 -6.93
N TYR A 184 7.88 3.10 -5.87
CA TYR A 184 8.29 2.83 -4.50
C TYR A 184 7.97 1.39 -4.09
N PHE A 185 6.76 0.90 -4.40
CA PHE A 185 6.37 -0.48 -4.04
C PHE A 185 7.27 -1.54 -4.68
N GLN A 186 7.78 -1.28 -5.89
CA GLN A 186 8.76 -2.14 -6.54
C GLN A 186 10.06 -2.27 -5.74
N THR A 187 10.43 -1.28 -4.94
CA THR A 187 11.62 -1.33 -4.06
C THR A 187 11.38 -2.09 -2.75
N ARG A 188 10.12 -2.35 -2.38
CA ARG A 188 9.72 -2.90 -1.08
C ARG A 188 8.89 -4.18 -1.23
N GLN A 189 9.46 -5.17 -1.90
CA GLN A 189 8.86 -6.51 -2.03
C GLN A 189 8.83 -7.28 -0.70
N ASP A 190 9.46 -6.76 0.35
CA ASP A 190 9.39 -7.23 1.73
C ASP A 190 8.12 -6.75 2.47
N LYS A 191 7.30 -5.88 1.84
CA LYS A 191 6.08 -5.31 2.41
C LYS A 191 4.86 -5.63 1.56
N LEU A 192 3.70 -5.69 2.21
CA LEU A 192 2.40 -5.70 1.54
C LEU A 192 1.79 -4.29 1.62
N PHE A 193 1.55 -3.67 0.46
CA PHE A 193 0.83 -2.41 0.37
C PHE A 193 -0.63 -2.67 -0.03
N VAL A 194 -1.57 -2.15 0.75
CA VAL A 194 -3.02 -2.28 0.51
C VAL A 194 -3.59 -0.91 0.25
N VAL A 195 -3.90 -0.63 -1.02
CA VAL A 195 -4.58 0.61 -1.42
C VAL A 195 -6.08 0.42 -1.30
N ILE A 196 -6.73 1.23 -0.48
CA ILE A 196 -8.19 1.28 -0.43
C ILE A 196 -8.68 2.29 -1.46
N THR A 197 -9.48 1.81 -2.40
CA THR A 197 -10.16 2.63 -3.39
C THR A 197 -11.60 2.90 -2.97
N ALA A 198 -12.20 3.95 -3.51
CA ALA A 198 -13.60 4.24 -3.26
C ALA A 198 -14.48 3.06 -3.67
N PRO A 199 -15.55 2.75 -2.91
CA PRO A 199 -16.52 1.74 -3.34
C PRO A 199 -17.18 2.15 -4.68
N PRO A 200 -17.59 1.19 -5.52
CA PRO A 200 -18.29 1.45 -6.78
C PRO A 200 -19.60 2.22 -6.61
#